data_AF-A0A540M5T6-F1
#
_entry.id   AF-A0A540M5T6-F1
#
_cell.length_a   1.000
_cell.length_b   1.000
_cell.length_c   1.000
_cell.angle_alpha   90.00
_cell.angle_beta   90.00
_cell.angle_gamma   90.00
#
_symmetry.space_group_name_H-M   'P 1'
#
loop_
_entity.id
_entity.type
_entity.pdbx_description
1 polymer ?
#
loop_
_entity_poly.entity_id
_entity_poly.type
_entity_poly.pdbx_seq_one_letter_code
_entity_poly.pdbx_strand_id
1 'polypeptide(L)'
;MDRLISLEPSNFVAIRIEPGQKCYGQLTLRNVMYTMPVAFRLQPLIKNRYTVKPQSGIISPLEKLTVEIVYHLPPGSSLPDSFPYCNDSFLLHSVVVPGAAIKDSSSTFDAVPNDWFTTKKKQVFIDSGVKIMFVGSPILAQLVSDGLMDDIREVLEKSETSWRAADSVDSEGQSLLHLAVAQGRPDLVQLLLEFEPDVEAQSRSGSTPLEAAASKGEALIVELLMARRASTERSESSTWGPIHLAAGGGHVEVLRLLIIKGANVDALTKDGSTALHLAVEERRRDCARLLLASGAKAGVRDCRDGDTPLHIAASMGDEYMVKLLLQKGANKDIRNFAGLTAYDVALENGHTRLFDALRLGDSLCIAATKGEVRTIVRLLETGATINGRDQHGWTALHRACFKGNIEVVRTLLEKGVDVDAKDEDGYTALHCAVESGHADVIEMLVKKGADAEARTNKGVTALKIAESLHYAGITRILIHGGATKANSNMARISTQTSVAFGKKSKGLEEEIIKGGMKKKKSSRTRALRGSFDHSIPLVVL
;
A
#
# COMPACT_ATOMS: atom_id res chain seq x y z
N MET A 1 -14.11 4.32 -67.04
CA MET A 1 -13.02 5.01 -66.31
C MET A 1 -13.74 5.96 -65.39
N ASP A 2 -14.00 5.52 -64.17
CA ASP A 2 -15.06 6.14 -63.37
C ASP A 2 -14.51 7.27 -62.48
N ARG A 3 -13.18 7.41 -62.42
CA ARG A 3 -12.47 8.48 -61.72
C ARG A 3 -11.24 8.93 -62.50
N LEU A 4 -11.09 10.25 -62.67
CA LEU A 4 -9.89 10.87 -63.25
C LEU A 4 -8.79 11.12 -62.21
N ILE A 5 -9.17 11.21 -60.94
CA ILE A 5 -8.29 11.51 -59.81
C ILE A 5 -8.48 10.41 -58.77
N SER A 6 -7.38 9.87 -58.26
CA SER A 6 -7.37 8.98 -57.10
C SER A 6 -6.94 9.76 -55.86
N LEU A 7 -7.63 9.52 -54.74
CA LEU A 7 -7.29 10.08 -53.44
C LEU A 7 -6.29 9.13 -52.74
N GLU A 8 -5.13 9.65 -52.36
CA GLU A 8 -4.12 8.88 -51.61
C GLU A 8 -3.84 9.57 -50.26
N PRO A 9 -3.68 8.82 -49.14
CA PRO A 9 -3.74 7.36 -49.02
C PRO A 9 -5.15 6.79 -48.86
N SER A 10 -6.15 7.61 -48.51
CA SER A 10 -7.55 7.18 -48.37
C SER A 10 -8.51 8.34 -48.66
N ASN A 11 -9.81 8.06 -48.67
CA ASN A 11 -10.84 9.10 -48.83
C ASN A 11 -11.08 9.94 -47.57
N PHE A 12 -10.36 9.66 -46.47
CA PHE A 12 -10.46 10.40 -45.21
C PHE A 12 -9.37 11.46 -45.12
N VAL A 13 -9.76 12.65 -44.67
CA VAL A 13 -8.85 13.73 -44.30
C VAL A 13 -8.87 13.85 -42.78
N ALA A 14 -7.73 13.53 -42.16
CA ALA A 14 -7.50 13.78 -40.75
C ALA A 14 -7.22 15.28 -40.56
N ILE A 15 -8.12 15.99 -39.89
CA ILE A 15 -7.94 17.40 -39.55
C ILE A 15 -7.46 17.48 -38.12
N ARG A 16 -6.27 18.05 -37.92
CA ARG A 16 -5.68 18.21 -36.59
C ARG A 16 -6.34 19.36 -35.86
N ILE A 17 -6.86 19.11 -34.67
CA ILE A 17 -7.41 20.13 -33.75
C ILE A 17 -6.51 20.23 -32.53
N GLU A 18 -5.85 21.37 -32.38
CA GLU A 18 -5.04 21.70 -31.21
C GLU A 18 -5.41 23.12 -30.74
N PRO A 19 -5.46 23.37 -29.43
CA PRO A 19 -5.76 24.69 -28.90
C PRO A 19 -4.70 25.70 -29.38
N GLY A 20 -5.16 26.79 -30.00
CA GLY A 20 -4.30 27.89 -30.45
C GLY A 20 -3.52 27.64 -31.75
N GLN A 21 -3.68 26.48 -32.40
CA GLN A 21 -3.09 26.22 -33.72
C GLN A 21 -4.15 26.28 -34.83
N LYS A 22 -3.69 26.52 -36.06
CA LYS A 22 -4.58 26.42 -37.23
C LYS A 22 -5.00 24.95 -37.38
N CYS A 23 -6.30 24.71 -37.42
CA CYS A 23 -6.82 23.37 -37.64
C CYS A 23 -6.73 23.06 -39.14
N TYR A 24 -5.81 22.19 -39.54
CA TYR A 24 -5.64 21.80 -40.94
C TYR A 24 -5.45 20.30 -41.09
N GLY A 25 -5.79 19.80 -42.28
CA GLY A 25 -5.50 18.46 -42.75
C GLY A 25 -5.01 18.52 -44.20
N GLN A 26 -4.28 17.49 -44.63
CA GLN A 26 -3.74 17.40 -45.98
C GLN A 26 -4.39 16.24 -46.73
N LEU A 27 -4.67 16.45 -48.02
CA LEU A 27 -5.21 15.45 -48.93
C LEU A 27 -4.37 15.42 -50.21
N THR A 28 -3.89 14.25 -50.61
CA THR A 28 -3.12 14.12 -51.85
C THR A 28 -4.04 13.65 -52.99
N LEU A 29 -4.11 14.47 -54.03
CA LEU A 29 -4.81 14.17 -55.28
C LEU A 29 -3.79 13.65 -56.29
N ARG A 30 -4.03 12.47 -56.87
CA ARG A 30 -3.17 11.90 -57.92
C ARG A 30 -3.93 11.79 -59.23
N ASN A 31 -3.30 12.24 -60.31
CA ASN A 31 -3.83 12.04 -61.65
C ASN A 31 -3.62 10.59 -62.11
N VAL A 32 -4.72 9.91 -62.47
CA VAL A 32 -4.71 8.52 -62.94
C VAL A 32 -4.40 8.42 -64.44
N MET A 33 -4.50 9.54 -65.18
CA MET A 33 -4.27 9.58 -66.61
C MET A 33 -2.76 9.57 -66.93
N TYR A 34 -2.37 8.68 -67.86
CA TYR A 34 -0.98 8.52 -68.30
C TYR A 34 -0.51 9.60 -69.27
N THR A 35 -1.43 10.17 -70.05
CA THR A 35 -1.08 11.01 -71.21
C THR A 35 -1.68 12.40 -71.18
N MET A 36 -2.64 12.68 -70.28
CA MET A 36 -3.38 13.94 -70.26
C MET A 36 -3.41 14.58 -68.87
N PRO A 37 -3.20 15.92 -68.77
CA PRO A 37 -3.37 16.61 -67.51
C PRO A 37 -4.85 16.77 -67.17
N VAL A 38 -5.15 16.77 -65.87
CA VAL A 38 -6.51 16.84 -65.33
C VAL A 38 -6.62 18.11 -64.49
N ALA A 39 -7.64 18.93 -64.78
CA ALA A 39 -8.01 20.04 -63.93
C ALA A 39 -8.97 19.55 -62.85
N PHE A 40 -8.78 20.03 -61.61
CA PHE A 40 -9.64 19.69 -60.49
C PHE A 40 -10.17 20.95 -59.80
N ARG A 41 -11.30 20.79 -59.11
CA ARG A 41 -11.88 21.78 -58.22
C ARG A 41 -12.50 21.08 -57.02
N LEU A 42 -12.01 21.38 -55.83
CA LEU A 42 -12.53 20.84 -54.57
C LEU A 42 -13.39 21.90 -53.88
N GLN A 43 -14.68 21.60 -53.67
CA GLN A 43 -15.62 22.53 -53.05
C GLN A 43 -16.29 21.89 -51.82
N PRO A 44 -16.15 22.48 -50.61
CA PRO A 44 -16.95 22.06 -49.46
C PRO A 44 -18.42 22.45 -49.67
N LEU A 45 -19.36 21.61 -49.23
CA LEU A 45 -20.78 22.00 -49.21
C LEU A 45 -21.02 23.19 -48.26
N ILE A 46 -20.37 23.18 -47.09
CA ILE A 46 -20.46 24.27 -46.10
C ILE A 46 -19.24 25.18 -46.22
N LYS A 47 -19.35 26.19 -47.09
CA LYS A 47 -18.25 27.12 -47.41
C LYS A 47 -17.72 27.93 -46.22
N ASN A 48 -18.55 28.14 -45.19
CA ASN A 48 -18.17 28.98 -44.05
C ASN A 48 -17.31 28.24 -43.02
N ARG A 49 -17.29 26.89 -43.05
CA ARG A 49 -16.55 26.07 -42.07
C ARG A 49 -15.19 25.59 -42.56
N TYR A 50 -14.98 25.55 -43.88
CA TYR A 50 -13.74 25.02 -44.46
C TYR A 50 -13.15 25.97 -45.49
N THR A 51 -11.83 26.12 -45.45
CA THR A 51 -11.05 26.80 -46.49
C THR A 51 -10.10 25.80 -47.13
N VAL A 52 -10.17 25.66 -48.44
CA VAL A 52 -9.36 24.70 -49.21
C VAL A 52 -8.32 25.45 -50.01
N LYS A 53 -7.04 25.05 -49.89
CA LYS A 53 -5.92 25.65 -50.62
C LYS A 53 -5.00 24.56 -51.21
N PRO A 54 -4.79 24.51 -52.53
CA PRO A 54 -5.49 25.27 -53.58
C PRO A 54 -6.92 24.74 -53.83
N GLN A 55 -7.87 25.65 -54.09
CA GLN A 55 -9.27 25.27 -54.36
C GLN A 55 -9.44 24.63 -55.75
N SER A 56 -8.61 25.02 -56.71
CA SER A 56 -8.58 24.48 -58.06
C SER A 56 -7.15 24.44 -58.58
N GLY A 57 -6.88 23.56 -59.54
CA GLY A 57 -5.55 23.47 -60.15
C GLY A 57 -5.51 22.46 -61.27
N ILE A 58 -4.33 22.31 -61.87
CA ILE A 58 -4.06 21.36 -62.95
C ILE A 58 -2.98 20.39 -62.45
N ILE A 59 -3.23 19.09 -62.61
CA ILE A 59 -2.31 18.02 -62.22
C ILE A 59 -1.77 17.38 -63.50
N SER A 60 -0.44 17.33 -63.66
CA SER A 60 0.18 16.67 -64.81
C SER A 60 -0.12 15.16 -64.83
N PRO A 61 0.10 14.48 -65.97
CA PRO A 61 -0.05 13.04 -66.04
C PRO A 61 0.80 12.34 -64.97
N LEU A 62 0.21 11.41 -64.22
CA LEU A 62 0.82 10.64 -63.12
C LEU A 62 1.40 11.44 -61.94
N GLU A 63 1.24 12.76 -61.92
CA GLU A 63 1.74 13.62 -60.84
C GLU A 63 0.76 13.67 -59.67
N LYS A 64 1.27 14.09 -58.51
CA LYS A 64 0.52 14.24 -57.26
C LYS A 64 0.49 15.71 -56.85
N LEU A 65 -0.64 16.14 -56.30
CA LEU A 65 -0.81 17.47 -55.74
C LEU A 65 -1.43 17.36 -54.35
N THR A 66 -0.81 18.00 -53.36
CA THR A 66 -1.31 18.09 -52.00
C THR A 66 -2.22 19.32 -51.84
N VAL A 67 -3.41 19.09 -51.28
CA VAL A 67 -4.39 20.12 -50.96
C VAL A 67 -4.51 20.23 -49.44
N GLU A 68 -4.42 21.44 -48.93
CA GLU A 68 -4.64 21.75 -47.52
C GLU A 68 -6.10 22.13 -47.29
N ILE A 69 -6.75 21.46 -46.33
CA ILE A 69 -8.10 21.76 -45.87
C ILE A 69 -7.99 22.34 -44.47
N VAL A 70 -8.33 23.62 -44.32
CA VAL A 70 -8.34 24.34 -43.05
C VAL A 70 -9.78 24.35 -42.51
N TYR A 71 -9.97 23.92 -41.27
CA TYR A 71 -11.25 23.97 -40.57
C TYR A 71 -11.31 25.21 -39.65
N HIS A 72 -12.44 25.91 -39.70
CA HIS A 72 -12.72 27.06 -38.82
C HIS A 72 -13.64 26.60 -37.68
N LEU A 73 -13.07 26.50 -36.48
CA LEU A 73 -13.83 26.22 -35.26
C LEU A 73 -14.85 27.33 -34.97
N PRO A 74 -16.06 26.99 -34.49
CA PRO A 74 -17.01 27.99 -34.00
C PRO A 74 -16.38 28.84 -32.89
N PRO A 75 -16.59 30.17 -32.89
CA PRO A 75 -16.01 31.06 -31.90
C PRO A 75 -16.49 30.69 -30.49
N GLY A 76 -15.56 30.39 -29.59
CA GLY A 76 -15.84 30.01 -28.20
C GLY A 76 -15.91 28.50 -27.92
N SER A 77 -15.71 27.64 -28.93
CA SER A 77 -15.68 26.18 -28.76
C SER A 77 -14.29 25.59 -29.01
N SER A 78 -13.87 24.65 -28.17
CA SER A 78 -12.62 23.88 -28.33
C SER A 78 -12.83 22.55 -29.09
N LEU A 79 -14.09 22.19 -29.35
CA LEU A 79 -14.49 20.94 -30.00
C LEU A 79 -15.44 21.22 -31.19
N PRO A 80 -15.39 20.40 -32.26
CA PRO A 80 -16.38 20.44 -33.34
C PRO A 80 -17.78 20.03 -32.88
N ASP A 81 -18.82 20.44 -33.61
CA ASP A 81 -20.23 20.07 -33.35
C ASP A 81 -20.48 18.55 -33.42
N SER A 82 -19.68 17.83 -34.22
CA SER A 82 -19.72 16.37 -34.37
C SER A 82 -18.30 15.84 -34.46
N PHE A 83 -17.93 14.91 -33.59
CA PHE A 83 -16.63 14.24 -33.54
C PHE A 83 -16.82 12.75 -33.18
N PRO A 84 -15.93 11.84 -33.61
CA PRO A 84 -14.72 12.07 -34.42
C PRO A 84 -15.03 12.28 -35.91
N TYR A 85 -16.19 11.83 -36.38
CA TYR A 85 -16.62 11.95 -37.76
C TYR A 85 -17.46 13.19 -38.01
N CYS A 86 -17.24 13.83 -39.16
CA CYS A 86 -18.11 14.85 -39.67
C CYS A 86 -18.93 14.33 -40.86
N ASN A 87 -20.23 14.63 -40.89
CA ASN A 87 -21.10 14.34 -42.03
C ASN A 87 -20.93 15.36 -43.18
N ASP A 88 -20.02 16.32 -43.03
CA ASP A 88 -19.72 17.31 -44.06
C ASP A 88 -19.06 16.63 -45.27
N SER A 89 -19.62 16.89 -46.45
CA SER A 89 -19.16 16.31 -47.72
C SER A 89 -18.48 17.37 -48.60
N PHE A 90 -17.54 16.91 -49.41
CA PHE A 90 -16.85 17.72 -50.42
C PHE A 90 -17.17 17.17 -51.80
N LEU A 91 -17.32 18.09 -52.76
CA LEU A 91 -17.48 17.76 -54.17
C LEU A 91 -16.15 18.03 -54.88
N LEU A 92 -15.53 16.96 -55.36
CA LEU A 92 -14.36 17.02 -56.23
C LEU A 92 -14.83 16.94 -57.67
N HIS A 93 -14.75 18.06 -58.38
CA HIS A 93 -14.99 18.12 -59.82
C HIS A 93 -13.67 17.91 -60.55
N SER A 94 -13.65 17.01 -61.53
CA SER A 94 -12.46 16.75 -62.36
C SER A 94 -12.80 16.74 -63.85
N VAL A 95 -11.90 17.31 -64.66
CA VAL A 95 -12.08 17.49 -66.10
C VAL A 95 -10.74 17.30 -66.81
N VAL A 96 -10.74 16.56 -67.91
CA VAL A 96 -9.53 16.41 -68.75
C VAL A 96 -9.28 17.71 -69.53
N VAL A 97 -8.04 18.20 -69.52
CA VAL A 97 -7.67 19.45 -70.22
C VAL A 97 -6.49 19.21 -71.17
N PRO A 98 -6.76 18.77 -72.40
CA PRO A 98 -5.70 18.58 -73.40
C PRO A 98 -4.99 19.91 -73.71
N GLY A 99 -3.66 19.95 -73.59
CA GLY A 99 -2.83 21.09 -74.01
C GLY A 99 -2.62 22.21 -72.99
N ALA A 100 -3.09 22.07 -71.74
CA ALA A 100 -2.71 22.99 -70.67
C ALA A 100 -1.29 22.66 -70.18
N ALA A 101 -0.32 23.55 -70.44
CA ALA A 101 1.04 23.45 -69.94
C ALA A 101 1.15 24.20 -68.60
N ILE A 102 1.77 23.55 -67.60
CA ILE A 102 2.10 24.16 -66.31
C ILE A 102 3.25 25.15 -66.56
N LYS A 103 2.97 26.45 -66.49
CA LYS A 103 4.02 27.48 -66.43
C LYS A 103 4.31 27.77 -64.97
N ASP A 104 5.48 27.33 -64.53
CA ASP A 104 6.18 27.66 -63.28
C ASP A 104 5.47 27.33 -61.95
N SER A 105 6.18 26.60 -61.11
CA SER A 105 5.76 26.02 -59.83
C SER A 105 5.45 27.03 -58.71
N SER A 106 5.51 28.34 -58.96
CA SER A 106 5.44 29.38 -57.92
C SER A 106 4.43 30.49 -58.16
N SER A 107 3.67 30.50 -59.26
CA SER A 107 2.69 31.55 -59.51
C SER A 107 1.45 31.02 -60.22
N THR A 108 0.28 31.26 -59.63
CA THR A 108 -1.09 30.99 -60.14
C THR A 108 -1.68 29.59 -59.91
N PHE A 109 -1.69 29.13 -58.66
CA PHE A 109 -2.59 28.05 -58.21
C PHE A 109 -4.08 28.45 -58.12
N ASP A 110 -4.51 29.60 -58.68
CA ASP A 110 -5.76 30.23 -58.24
C ASP A 110 -6.79 30.63 -59.32
N ALA A 111 -6.65 30.20 -60.57
CA ALA A 111 -7.69 30.53 -61.55
C ALA A 111 -7.85 29.50 -62.68
N VAL A 112 -8.27 28.27 -62.35
CA VAL A 112 -8.93 27.45 -63.37
C VAL A 112 -10.30 28.08 -63.67
N PRO A 113 -10.63 28.43 -64.93
CA PRO A 113 -11.89 29.08 -65.25
C PRO A 113 -13.11 28.25 -64.83
N ASN A 114 -14.07 28.88 -64.16
CA ASN A 114 -15.31 28.23 -63.70
C ASN A 114 -16.06 27.52 -64.85
N ASP A 115 -15.97 28.05 -66.07
CA ASP A 115 -16.64 27.51 -67.25
C ASP A 115 -16.17 26.10 -67.64
N TRP A 116 -14.96 25.70 -67.22
CA TRP A 116 -14.42 24.36 -67.53
C TRP A 116 -15.13 23.24 -66.78
N PHE A 117 -15.77 23.56 -65.65
CA PHE A 117 -16.51 22.61 -64.82
C PHE A 117 -18.02 22.59 -65.14
N THR A 118 -18.44 23.16 -66.28
CA THR A 118 -19.82 23.13 -66.74
C THR A 118 -20.06 21.99 -67.74
N THR A 119 -21.16 21.25 -67.56
CA THR A 119 -21.53 20.09 -68.40
C THR A 119 -21.86 20.44 -69.86
N LYS A 120 -21.96 21.73 -70.19
CA LYS A 120 -22.31 22.21 -71.53
C LYS A 120 -21.18 22.04 -72.55
N LYS A 121 -19.92 21.89 -72.12
CA LYS A 121 -18.75 21.84 -73.03
C LYS A 121 -17.80 20.65 -72.81
N LYS A 122 -17.78 20.01 -71.63
CA LYS A 122 -16.86 18.92 -71.28
C LYS A 122 -17.52 17.90 -70.35
N GLN A 123 -17.05 16.65 -70.38
CA GLN A 123 -17.45 15.62 -69.41
C GLN A 123 -16.77 15.92 -68.07
N VAL A 124 -17.58 16.24 -67.06
CA VAL A 124 -17.12 16.53 -65.69
C VAL A 124 -17.42 15.32 -64.82
N PHE A 125 -16.40 14.80 -64.15
CA PHE A 125 -16.56 13.74 -63.17
C PHE A 125 -16.68 14.38 -61.79
N ILE A 126 -17.68 13.96 -61.02
CA ILE A 126 -17.96 14.47 -59.68
C ILE A 126 -17.79 13.32 -58.68
N ASP A 127 -16.81 13.45 -57.80
CA ASP A 127 -16.60 12.54 -56.69
C ASP A 127 -17.03 13.22 -55.38
N SER A 128 -17.90 12.56 -54.60
CA SER A 128 -18.36 13.02 -53.27
C SER A 128 -17.72 12.25 -52.11
N GLY A 129 -16.62 11.55 -52.38
CA GLY A 129 -16.08 10.55 -51.46
C GLY A 129 -15.27 11.09 -50.28
N VAL A 130 -14.89 12.38 -50.28
CA VAL A 130 -14.00 12.93 -49.24
C VAL A 130 -14.77 13.07 -47.93
N LYS A 131 -14.32 12.36 -46.90
CA LYS A 131 -14.83 12.42 -45.53
C LYS A 131 -13.80 13.07 -44.62
N ILE A 132 -14.26 13.75 -43.57
CA ILE A 132 -13.39 14.34 -42.56
C ILE A 132 -13.46 13.52 -41.28
N MET A 133 -12.29 13.28 -40.71
CA MET A 133 -12.12 12.81 -39.35
C MET A 133 -11.34 13.87 -38.58
N PHE A 134 -11.86 14.27 -37.43
CA PHE A 134 -11.14 15.18 -36.56
C PHE A 134 -10.23 14.38 -35.64
N VAL A 135 -8.94 14.73 -35.64
CA VAL A 135 -7.91 14.12 -34.79
C VAL A 135 -7.35 15.25 -33.95
N GLY A 136 -7.20 15.10 -32.65
CA GLY A 136 -6.72 16.19 -31.80
C GLY A 136 -6.51 15.74 -30.37
N SER A 137 -5.65 16.45 -29.63
CA SER A 137 -5.54 16.26 -28.19
C SER A 137 -6.88 16.42 -27.45
N PRO A 138 -7.72 17.48 -27.69
CA PRO A 138 -9.00 17.60 -26.99
C PRO A 138 -10.02 16.54 -27.43
N ILE A 139 -9.95 16.08 -28.68
CA ILE A 139 -10.87 15.06 -29.21
C ILE A 139 -10.54 13.70 -28.61
N LEU A 140 -9.27 13.32 -28.60
CA LEU A 140 -8.83 12.07 -27.98
C LEU A 140 -9.14 12.06 -26.48
N ALA A 141 -8.92 13.16 -25.78
CA ALA A 141 -9.29 13.28 -24.37
C ALA A 141 -10.80 13.09 -24.14
N GLN A 142 -11.64 13.68 -24.98
CA GLN A 142 -13.09 13.52 -24.89
C GLN A 142 -13.53 12.09 -25.24
N LEU A 143 -12.98 11.49 -26.30
CA LEU A 143 -13.27 10.11 -26.70
C LEU A 143 -12.86 9.10 -25.63
N VAL A 144 -11.72 9.32 -24.97
CA VAL A 144 -11.28 8.52 -23.82
C VAL A 144 -12.24 8.70 -22.63
N SER A 145 -12.69 9.93 -22.39
CA SER A 145 -13.69 10.25 -21.35
C SER A 145 -15.04 9.56 -21.60
N ASP A 146 -15.50 9.55 -22.84
CA ASP A 146 -16.75 8.90 -23.26
C ASP A 146 -16.60 7.37 -23.38
N GLY A 147 -15.37 6.92 -23.66
CA GLY A 147 -15.00 5.52 -23.66
C GLY A 147 -15.29 4.71 -24.91
N LEU A 148 -15.33 5.39 -26.04
CA LEU A 148 -15.59 4.81 -27.35
C LEU A 148 -14.30 4.16 -27.90
N MET A 149 -14.06 2.89 -27.58
CA MET A 149 -12.80 2.19 -27.91
C MET A 149 -12.50 2.12 -29.40
N ASP A 150 -13.51 1.83 -30.23
CA ASP A 150 -13.35 1.70 -31.68
C ASP A 150 -12.92 3.03 -32.30
N ASP A 151 -13.57 4.12 -31.88
CA ASP A 151 -13.26 5.48 -32.33
C ASP A 151 -11.86 5.92 -31.85
N ILE A 152 -11.46 5.58 -30.61
CA ILE A 152 -10.12 5.88 -30.10
C ILE A 152 -9.05 5.16 -30.92
N ARG A 153 -9.22 3.85 -31.16
CA ARG A 153 -8.27 3.05 -31.96
C ARG A 153 -8.13 3.64 -33.35
N GLU A 154 -9.24 3.98 -33.99
CA GLU A 154 -9.20 4.51 -35.34
C GLU A 154 -8.52 5.89 -35.42
N VAL A 155 -8.83 6.79 -34.48
CA VAL A 155 -8.19 8.11 -34.41
C VAL A 155 -6.68 7.98 -34.15
N LEU A 156 -6.25 7.01 -33.33
CA LEU A 156 -4.83 6.72 -33.10
C LEU A 156 -4.14 6.09 -34.31
N GLU A 157 -4.76 5.12 -34.99
CA GLU A 157 -4.21 4.49 -36.21
C GLU A 157 -4.08 5.47 -37.38
N LYS A 158 -5.02 6.42 -37.49
CA LYS A 158 -5.03 7.44 -38.55
C LYS A 158 -4.20 8.67 -38.23
N SER A 159 -3.75 8.82 -36.98
CA SER A 159 -2.88 9.92 -36.59
C SER A 159 -1.50 9.78 -37.25
N GLU A 160 -0.87 10.91 -37.59
CA GLU A 160 0.46 10.90 -38.18
C GLU A 160 1.50 10.37 -37.20
N THR A 161 2.39 9.47 -37.64
CA THR A 161 3.42 8.85 -36.78
C THR A 161 4.42 9.85 -36.19
N SER A 162 4.55 11.04 -36.79
CA SER A 162 5.37 12.15 -36.28
C SER A 162 4.78 12.79 -35.02
N TRP A 163 3.47 12.69 -34.86
CA TRP A 163 2.71 13.18 -33.74
C TRP A 163 2.42 12.02 -32.81
N ARG A 164 2.99 12.04 -31.61
CA ARG A 164 2.70 11.05 -30.57
C ARG A 164 1.30 11.27 -29.99
N ALA A 165 0.27 10.91 -30.77
CA ALA A 165 -1.12 11.14 -30.42
C ALA A 165 -1.52 10.45 -29.11
N ALA A 166 -0.87 9.34 -28.77
CA ALA A 166 -1.05 8.62 -27.51
C ALA A 166 -0.62 9.43 -26.27
N ASP A 167 0.30 10.39 -26.43
CA ASP A 167 0.80 11.29 -25.36
C ASP A 167 -0.04 12.56 -25.23
N SER A 168 -1.20 12.61 -25.88
CA SER A 168 -2.07 13.79 -25.83
C SER A 168 -2.56 14.06 -24.42
N VAL A 169 -2.78 15.35 -24.13
CA VAL A 169 -3.34 15.82 -22.87
C VAL A 169 -4.68 16.51 -23.10
N ASP A 170 -5.54 16.48 -22.10
CA ASP A 170 -6.77 17.25 -22.09
C ASP A 170 -6.51 18.75 -21.86
N SER A 171 -7.58 19.55 -21.82
CA SER A 171 -7.50 20.98 -21.53
C SER A 171 -6.96 21.32 -20.13
N GLU A 172 -6.96 20.36 -19.20
CA GLU A 172 -6.45 20.49 -17.84
C GLU A 172 -5.00 19.99 -17.68
N GLY A 173 -4.41 19.43 -18.73
CA GLY A 173 -3.07 18.85 -18.74
C GLY A 173 -2.99 17.39 -18.25
N GLN A 174 -4.10 16.66 -18.18
CA GLN A 174 -4.11 15.22 -17.89
C GLN A 174 -3.88 14.40 -19.16
N SER A 175 -2.92 13.48 -19.13
CA SER A 175 -2.68 12.53 -20.23
C SER A 175 -3.87 11.59 -20.45
N LEU A 176 -4.00 11.03 -21.66
CA LEU A 176 -5.00 9.99 -21.98
C LEU A 176 -4.95 8.80 -21.01
N LEU A 177 -3.74 8.35 -20.63
CA LEU A 177 -3.58 7.27 -19.65
C LEU A 177 -4.20 7.60 -18.29
N HIS A 178 -4.00 8.83 -17.79
CA HIS A 178 -4.61 9.26 -16.54
C HIS A 178 -6.14 9.25 -16.59
N LEU A 179 -6.74 9.69 -17.70
CA LEU A 179 -8.19 9.64 -17.89
C LEU A 179 -8.71 8.19 -17.92
N ALA A 180 -7.97 7.29 -18.57
CA ALA A 180 -8.28 5.87 -18.60
C ALA A 180 -8.25 5.22 -17.21
N VAL A 181 -7.20 5.52 -16.44
CA VAL A 181 -7.01 5.03 -15.07
C VAL A 181 -8.07 5.61 -14.13
N ALA A 182 -8.42 6.89 -14.28
CA ALA A 182 -9.45 7.55 -13.47
C ALA A 182 -10.82 6.87 -13.59
N GLN A 183 -11.09 6.26 -14.75
CA GLN A 183 -12.32 5.52 -15.02
C GLN A 183 -12.26 4.05 -14.60
N GLY A 184 -11.10 3.53 -14.19
CA GLY A 184 -10.95 2.13 -13.76
C GLY A 184 -11.18 1.11 -14.89
N ARG A 185 -10.96 1.48 -16.15
CA ARG A 185 -11.18 0.60 -17.31
C ARG A 185 -9.86 0.00 -17.82
N PRO A 186 -9.52 -1.25 -17.45
CA PRO A 186 -8.26 -1.88 -17.87
C PRO A 186 -8.20 -2.09 -19.39
N ASP A 187 -9.33 -2.35 -20.05
CA ASP A 187 -9.40 -2.53 -21.49
C ASP A 187 -8.95 -1.28 -22.25
N LEU A 188 -9.34 -0.10 -21.76
CA LEU A 188 -8.95 1.17 -22.37
C LEU A 188 -7.47 1.47 -22.12
N VAL A 189 -6.98 1.18 -20.90
CA VAL A 189 -5.55 1.28 -20.61
C VAL A 189 -4.76 0.34 -21.51
N GLN A 190 -5.20 -0.89 -21.71
CA GLN A 190 -4.54 -1.85 -22.61
C GLN A 190 -4.49 -1.34 -24.05
N LEU A 191 -5.61 -0.82 -24.57
CA LEU A 191 -5.69 -0.24 -25.92
C LEU A 191 -4.73 0.94 -26.07
N LEU A 192 -4.67 1.85 -25.09
CA LEU A 192 -3.71 2.95 -25.13
C LEU A 192 -2.27 2.43 -25.08
N LEU A 193 -1.97 1.44 -24.24
CA LEU A 193 -0.63 0.84 -24.13
C LEU A 193 -0.18 0.07 -25.39
N GLU A 194 -1.09 -0.29 -26.31
CA GLU A 194 -0.73 -0.85 -27.63
C GLU A 194 0.02 0.19 -28.48
N PHE A 195 -0.27 1.48 -28.30
CA PHE A 195 0.32 2.59 -29.07
C PHE A 195 1.55 3.23 -28.39
N GLU A 196 2.15 2.55 -27.40
CA GLU A 196 3.37 2.98 -26.69
C GLU A 196 3.34 4.44 -26.16
N PRO A 197 2.32 4.85 -25.39
CA PRO A 197 2.29 6.14 -24.72
C PRO A 197 3.39 6.25 -23.66
N ASP A 198 3.71 7.48 -23.30
CA ASP A 198 4.57 7.78 -22.15
C ASP A 198 3.91 7.31 -20.85
N VAL A 199 4.39 6.17 -20.36
CA VAL A 199 3.93 5.55 -19.11
C VAL A 199 4.32 6.35 -17.86
N GLU A 200 5.24 7.31 -17.99
CA GLU A 200 5.67 8.21 -16.91
C GLU A 200 5.10 9.62 -17.04
N ALA A 201 4.12 9.82 -17.94
CA ALA A 201 3.46 11.11 -18.13
C ALA A 201 2.96 11.65 -16.79
N GLN A 202 3.15 12.94 -16.52
CA GLN A 202 2.74 13.54 -15.26
C GLN A 202 1.36 14.15 -15.38
N SER A 203 0.49 13.86 -14.42
CA SER A 203 -0.78 14.59 -14.25
C SER A 203 -0.54 16.01 -13.76
N ARG A 204 -1.59 16.82 -13.70
CA ARG A 204 -1.62 18.15 -13.07
C ARG A 204 -1.08 18.16 -11.64
N SER A 205 -1.33 17.10 -10.87
CA SER A 205 -0.82 16.92 -9.51
C SER A 205 0.64 16.43 -9.46
N GLY A 206 1.28 16.24 -10.61
CA GLY A 206 2.61 15.66 -10.72
C GLY A 206 2.66 14.16 -10.46
N SER A 207 1.52 13.47 -10.43
CA SER A 207 1.45 12.02 -10.24
C SER A 207 1.66 11.27 -11.55
N THR A 208 2.24 10.08 -11.48
CA THR A 208 2.33 9.16 -12.62
C THR A 208 1.04 8.34 -12.78
N PRO A 209 0.80 7.72 -13.95
CA PRO A 209 -0.36 6.85 -14.16
C PRO A 209 -0.35 5.65 -13.20
N LEU A 210 0.84 5.15 -12.86
CA LEU A 210 1.00 4.08 -11.87
C LEU A 210 0.63 4.54 -10.46
N GLU A 211 1.02 5.75 -10.06
CA GLU A 211 0.61 6.36 -8.79
C GLU A 211 -0.92 6.55 -8.72
N ALA A 212 -1.53 7.03 -9.80
CA ALA A 212 -2.98 7.18 -9.90
C ALA A 212 -3.71 5.82 -9.79
N ALA A 213 -3.22 4.79 -10.46
CA ALA A 213 -3.77 3.44 -10.40
C ALA A 213 -3.61 2.82 -9.00
N ALA A 214 -2.45 3.04 -8.36
CA ALA A 214 -2.18 2.57 -7.01
C ALA A 214 -3.06 3.25 -5.95
N SER A 215 -3.39 4.53 -6.12
CA SER A 215 -4.33 5.26 -5.27
C SER A 215 -5.75 4.70 -5.36
N LYS A 216 -6.20 4.33 -6.57
CA LYS A 216 -7.52 3.73 -6.79
C LYS A 216 -7.62 2.28 -6.33
N GLY A 217 -6.52 1.54 -6.34
CA GLY A 217 -6.49 0.12 -5.95
C GLY A 217 -6.71 -0.84 -7.11
N GLU A 218 -6.55 -0.37 -8.35
CA GLU A 218 -6.83 -1.16 -9.56
C GLU A 218 -5.66 -2.09 -9.91
N ALA A 219 -5.67 -3.30 -9.35
CA ALA A 219 -4.57 -4.27 -9.46
C ALA A 219 -4.23 -4.64 -10.93
N LEU A 220 -5.24 -4.85 -11.77
CA LEU A 220 -5.04 -5.18 -13.19
C LEU A 220 -4.37 -4.05 -13.96
N ILE A 221 -4.79 -2.81 -13.73
CA ILE A 221 -4.20 -1.63 -14.35
C ILE A 221 -2.73 -1.47 -13.92
N VAL A 222 -2.47 -1.66 -12.63
CA VAL A 222 -1.10 -1.64 -12.09
C VAL A 222 -0.23 -2.73 -12.74
N GLU A 223 -0.76 -3.94 -12.92
CA GLU A 223 -0.04 -5.02 -13.60
C GLU A 223 0.27 -4.69 -15.07
N LEU A 224 -0.71 -4.15 -15.82
CA LEU A 224 -0.54 -3.73 -17.21
C LEU A 224 0.53 -2.63 -17.36
N LEU A 225 0.50 -1.62 -16.48
CA LEU A 225 1.49 -0.54 -16.49
C LEU A 225 2.89 -1.06 -16.15
N MET A 226 3.03 -1.92 -15.13
CA MET A 226 4.32 -2.53 -14.78
C MET A 226 4.85 -3.47 -15.87
N ALA A 227 3.98 -4.13 -16.64
CA ALA A 227 4.41 -4.94 -17.80
C ALA A 227 5.12 -4.10 -18.87
N ARG A 228 4.80 -2.80 -18.97
CA ARG A 228 5.45 -1.82 -19.86
C ARG A 228 6.60 -1.05 -19.19
N ARG A 229 7.16 -1.59 -18.10
CA ARG A 229 8.30 -1.03 -17.34
C ARG A 229 8.03 0.34 -16.70
N ALA A 230 6.79 0.61 -16.30
CA ALA A 230 6.50 1.77 -15.46
C ALA A 230 7.37 1.73 -14.18
N SER A 231 7.87 2.89 -13.77
CA SER A 231 8.71 3.07 -12.61
C SER A 231 7.93 2.78 -11.33
N THR A 232 8.46 1.90 -10.49
CA THR A 232 7.87 1.62 -9.16
C THR A 232 8.24 2.68 -8.11
N GLU A 233 9.15 3.59 -8.45
CA GLU A 233 9.64 4.63 -7.55
C GLU A 233 8.80 5.91 -7.62
N ARG A 234 8.90 6.72 -6.57
CA ARG A 234 8.20 8.01 -6.47
C ARG A 234 8.69 8.97 -7.55
N SER A 235 7.76 9.63 -8.25
CA SER A 235 8.12 10.75 -9.14
C SER A 235 8.61 11.96 -8.35
N GLU A 236 9.59 12.71 -8.88
CA GLU A 236 10.14 13.91 -8.22
C GLU A 236 9.07 14.96 -7.91
N SER A 237 8.07 15.10 -8.80
CA SER A 237 6.94 16.01 -8.65
C SER A 237 5.94 15.55 -7.60
N SER A 238 5.81 14.25 -7.36
CA SER A 238 4.82 13.67 -6.46
C SER A 238 5.28 13.64 -5.00
N THR A 239 4.35 13.91 -4.08
CA THR A 239 4.59 13.80 -2.63
C THR A 239 4.70 12.34 -2.18
N TRP A 240 3.90 11.47 -2.79
CA TRP A 240 3.76 10.06 -2.44
C TRP A 240 4.09 9.18 -3.64
N GLY A 241 4.90 8.15 -3.42
CA GLY A 241 5.15 7.14 -4.47
C GLY A 241 4.03 6.09 -4.58
N PRO A 242 4.09 5.20 -5.58
CA PRO A 242 3.07 4.16 -5.80
C PRO A 242 2.83 3.28 -4.55
N ILE A 243 3.92 2.87 -3.88
CA ILE A 243 3.85 2.05 -2.67
C ILE A 243 3.20 2.76 -1.49
N HIS A 244 3.39 4.08 -1.38
CA HIS A 244 2.82 4.92 -0.33
C HIS A 244 1.31 5.05 -0.49
N LEU A 245 0.86 5.31 -1.73
CA LEU A 245 -0.55 5.42 -2.07
C LEU A 245 -1.29 4.09 -1.88
N ALA A 246 -0.68 2.97 -2.30
CA ALA A 246 -1.24 1.64 -2.07
C ALA A 246 -1.35 1.31 -0.57
N ALA A 247 -0.33 1.66 0.22
CA ALA A 247 -0.30 1.41 1.66
C ALA A 247 -1.34 2.27 2.44
N GLY A 248 -1.46 3.56 2.13
CA GLY A 248 -2.45 4.44 2.75
C GLY A 248 -3.90 4.09 2.35
N GLY A 249 -4.11 3.76 1.07
CA GLY A 249 -5.40 3.31 0.55
C GLY A 249 -5.87 1.96 1.10
N GLY A 250 -4.96 1.15 1.66
CA GLY A 250 -5.26 -0.18 2.15
C GLY A 250 -5.35 -1.25 1.05
N HIS A 251 -4.76 -0.98 -0.12
CA HIS A 251 -4.84 -1.83 -1.30
C HIS A 251 -3.79 -2.94 -1.24
N VAL A 252 -4.11 -3.99 -0.47
CA VAL A 252 -3.22 -5.13 -0.15
C VAL A 252 -2.69 -5.80 -1.42
N GLU A 253 -3.53 -6.00 -2.44
CA GLU A 253 -3.15 -6.71 -3.68
C GLU A 253 -2.18 -5.88 -4.53
N VAL A 254 -2.50 -4.59 -4.75
CA VAL A 254 -1.62 -3.64 -5.43
C VAL A 254 -0.27 -3.57 -4.72
N LEU A 255 -0.29 -3.47 -3.38
CA LEU A 255 0.92 -3.44 -2.58
C LEU A 255 1.76 -4.70 -2.73
N ARG A 256 1.12 -5.88 -2.76
CA ARG A 256 1.78 -7.17 -3.02
C ARG A 256 2.45 -7.18 -4.38
N LEU A 257 1.74 -6.74 -5.42
CA LEU A 257 2.26 -6.69 -6.80
C LEU A 257 3.47 -5.76 -6.90
N LEU A 258 3.41 -4.57 -6.30
CA LEU A 258 4.54 -3.62 -6.28
C LEU A 258 5.77 -4.22 -5.61
N ILE A 259 5.61 -4.89 -4.46
CA ILE A 259 6.72 -5.54 -3.74
C ILE A 259 7.33 -6.68 -4.57
N ILE A 260 6.50 -7.51 -5.21
CA ILE A 260 6.97 -8.62 -6.06
C ILE A 260 7.78 -8.10 -7.26
N LYS A 261 7.39 -6.94 -7.80
CA LYS A 261 8.06 -6.30 -8.95
C LYS A 261 9.30 -5.49 -8.55
N GLY A 262 9.67 -5.48 -7.27
CA GLY A 262 10.93 -4.90 -6.80
C GLY A 262 10.83 -3.45 -6.32
N ALA A 263 9.63 -2.95 -6.00
CA ALA A 263 9.47 -1.63 -5.40
C ALA A 263 10.25 -1.53 -4.06
N ASN A 264 10.93 -0.41 -3.84
CA ASN A 264 11.62 -0.19 -2.57
C ASN A 264 10.62 -0.01 -1.41
N VAL A 265 10.62 -0.97 -0.49
CA VAL A 265 9.74 -1.00 0.68
C VAL A 265 10.02 0.16 1.65
N ASP A 266 11.28 0.59 1.72
CA ASP A 266 11.74 1.69 2.58
C ASP A 266 11.81 3.04 1.82
N ALA A 267 11.13 3.15 0.67
CA ALA A 267 11.04 4.42 -0.04
C ALA A 267 10.47 5.51 0.87
N LEU A 268 10.94 6.74 0.68
CA LEU A 268 10.54 7.90 1.47
C LEU A 268 9.64 8.82 0.66
N THR A 269 8.60 9.34 1.31
CA THR A 269 7.80 10.47 0.81
C THR A 269 8.63 11.76 0.84
N LYS A 270 8.10 12.84 0.25
CA LYS A 270 8.69 14.18 0.44
C LYS A 270 8.78 14.59 1.92
N ASP A 271 7.86 14.08 2.74
CA ASP A 271 7.81 14.29 4.18
C ASP A 271 8.68 13.28 4.97
N GLY A 272 9.54 12.51 4.31
CA GLY A 272 10.41 11.54 4.96
C GLY A 272 9.69 10.34 5.60
N SER A 273 8.39 10.19 5.39
CA SER A 273 7.60 9.06 5.87
C SER A 273 7.82 7.85 4.97
N THR A 274 7.78 6.64 5.53
CA THR A 274 7.77 5.39 4.74
C THR A 274 6.34 4.91 4.49
N ALA A 275 6.16 3.96 3.58
CA ALA A 275 4.87 3.28 3.38
C ALA A 275 4.31 2.64 4.67
N LEU A 276 5.19 2.21 5.58
CA LEU A 276 4.79 1.67 6.88
C LEU A 276 4.20 2.75 7.81
N HIS A 277 4.69 4.00 7.76
CA HIS A 277 4.10 5.09 8.54
C HIS A 277 2.64 5.31 8.12
N LEU A 278 2.40 5.43 6.81
CA LEU A 278 1.06 5.64 6.25
C LEU A 278 0.12 4.46 6.52
N ALA A 279 0.61 3.22 6.38
CA ALA A 279 -0.19 2.03 6.69
C ALA A 279 -0.61 1.99 8.17
N VAL A 280 0.25 2.47 9.07
CA VAL A 280 -0.05 2.55 10.50
C VAL A 280 -1.05 3.68 10.76
N GLU A 281 -0.79 4.89 10.26
CA GLU A 281 -1.63 6.09 10.38
C GLU A 281 -3.08 5.82 9.93
N GLU A 282 -3.25 5.17 8.77
CA GLU A 282 -4.56 4.81 8.21
C GLU A 282 -5.13 3.49 8.77
N ARG A 283 -4.50 2.91 9.80
CA ARG A 283 -4.91 1.66 10.48
C ARG A 283 -5.05 0.45 9.54
N ARG A 284 -4.25 0.40 8.47
CA ARG A 284 -4.23 -0.68 7.47
C ARG A 284 -3.37 -1.86 7.96
N ARG A 285 -3.96 -2.68 8.83
CA ARG A 285 -3.30 -3.83 9.48
C ARG A 285 -2.67 -4.83 8.51
N ASP A 286 -3.36 -5.16 7.43
CA ASP A 286 -2.88 -6.16 6.48
C ASP A 286 -1.73 -5.60 5.61
N CYS A 287 -1.81 -4.33 5.21
CA CYS A 287 -0.71 -3.64 4.54
C CYS A 287 0.52 -3.56 5.44
N ALA A 288 0.36 -3.18 6.71
CA ALA A 288 1.46 -3.14 7.67
C ALA A 288 2.09 -4.53 7.88
N ARG A 289 1.26 -5.59 7.98
CA ARG A 289 1.75 -6.97 8.07
C ARG A 289 2.56 -7.37 6.85
N LEU A 290 2.09 -7.04 5.65
CA LEU A 290 2.80 -7.33 4.39
C LEU A 290 4.12 -6.59 4.31
N LEU A 291 4.13 -5.28 4.60
CA LEU A 291 5.35 -4.45 4.59
C LEU A 291 6.40 -4.98 5.58
N LEU A 292 5.99 -5.32 6.81
CA LEU A 292 6.90 -5.90 7.80
C LEU A 292 7.37 -7.31 7.42
N ALA A 293 6.53 -8.10 6.72
CA ALA A 293 6.92 -9.40 6.20
C ALA A 293 7.91 -9.29 5.03
N SER A 294 7.83 -8.22 4.23
CA SER A 294 8.77 -7.91 3.14
C SER A 294 10.05 -7.21 3.60
N GLY A 295 10.25 -7.03 4.92
CA GLY A 295 11.48 -6.48 5.49
C GLY A 295 11.51 -4.96 5.67
N ALA A 296 10.34 -4.29 5.69
CA ALA A 296 10.26 -2.86 5.99
C ALA A 296 10.92 -2.52 7.33
N LYS A 297 11.71 -1.44 7.37
CA LYS A 297 12.34 -0.95 8.60
C LYS A 297 11.34 -0.18 9.45
N ALA A 298 10.98 -0.77 10.59
CA ALA A 298 10.10 -0.14 11.59
C ALA A 298 10.77 0.96 12.45
N GLY A 299 12.07 1.22 12.25
CA GLY A 299 12.84 2.22 13.00
C GLY A 299 13.11 3.53 12.25
N VAL A 300 12.58 3.68 11.03
CA VAL A 300 12.71 4.93 10.28
C VAL A 300 11.88 6.01 10.98
N ARG A 301 12.42 7.22 11.03
CA ARG A 301 11.77 8.40 11.60
C ARG A 301 11.28 9.27 10.46
N ASP A 302 10.06 9.78 10.58
CA ASP A 302 9.55 10.78 9.66
C ASP A 302 10.25 12.13 9.85
N CYS A 303 10.04 13.07 8.91
CA CYS A 303 10.66 14.40 9.02
C CYS A 303 9.79 15.43 9.76
N ARG A 304 8.51 15.13 10.01
CA ARG A 304 7.57 16.05 10.65
C ARG A 304 7.84 16.15 12.15
N ASP A 305 7.66 15.03 12.85
CA ASP A 305 7.76 14.98 14.30
C ASP A 305 8.96 14.12 14.76
N GLY A 306 9.62 13.45 13.82
CA GLY A 306 10.69 12.49 14.10
C GLY A 306 10.14 11.18 14.64
N ASP A 307 8.86 10.92 14.43
CA ASP A 307 8.10 9.79 14.90
C ASP A 307 8.43 8.55 14.07
N THR A 308 8.48 7.41 14.74
CA THR A 308 8.55 6.10 14.08
C THR A 308 7.14 5.55 13.91
N PRO A 309 6.93 4.49 13.09
CA PRO A 309 5.62 3.84 13.00
C PRO A 309 5.10 3.36 14.38
N LEU A 310 5.99 3.07 15.32
CA LEU A 310 5.61 2.72 16.70
C LEU A 310 5.09 3.92 17.50
N HIS A 311 5.64 5.12 17.30
CA HIS A 311 5.13 6.36 17.91
C HIS A 311 3.72 6.67 17.40
N ILE A 312 3.49 6.55 16.09
CA ILE A 312 2.16 6.75 15.48
C ILE A 312 1.16 5.70 16.00
N ALA A 313 1.55 4.42 16.04
CA ALA A 313 0.69 3.37 16.60
C ALA A 313 0.34 3.63 18.07
N ALA A 314 1.31 4.13 18.85
CA ALA A 314 1.14 4.48 20.24
C ALA A 314 0.24 5.70 20.44
N SER A 315 0.40 6.74 19.62
CA SER A 315 -0.42 7.96 19.69
C SER A 315 -1.89 7.68 19.41
N MET A 316 -2.18 6.72 18.51
CA MET A 316 -3.53 6.31 18.14
C MET A 316 -4.19 5.31 19.10
N GLY A 317 -3.42 4.67 19.99
CA GLY A 317 -3.96 3.63 20.86
C GLY A 317 -4.14 2.26 20.19
N ASP A 318 -3.53 1.97 19.03
CA ASP A 318 -3.75 0.69 18.31
C ASP A 318 -2.86 -0.43 18.86
N GLU A 319 -3.39 -1.14 19.86
CA GLU A 319 -2.72 -2.24 20.56
C GLU A 319 -2.26 -3.35 19.61
N TYR A 320 -3.07 -3.65 18.60
CA TYR A 320 -2.74 -4.68 17.63
C TYR A 320 -1.51 -4.28 16.81
N MET A 321 -1.49 -3.02 16.34
CA MET A 321 -0.37 -2.51 15.54
C MET A 321 0.92 -2.43 16.36
N VAL A 322 0.83 -1.96 17.61
CA VAL A 322 1.96 -1.95 18.56
C VAL A 322 2.51 -3.36 18.75
N LYS A 323 1.65 -4.35 19.03
CA LYS A 323 2.07 -5.75 19.17
C LYS A 323 2.72 -6.30 17.91
N LEU A 324 2.15 -6.01 16.73
CA LEU A 324 2.68 -6.44 15.45
C LEU A 324 4.08 -5.85 15.17
N LEU A 325 4.25 -4.55 15.39
CA LEU A 325 5.52 -3.85 15.22
C LEU A 325 6.59 -4.39 16.17
N LEU A 326 6.25 -4.60 17.44
CA LEU A 326 7.16 -5.17 18.44
C LEU A 326 7.53 -6.63 18.12
N GLN A 327 6.57 -7.45 17.68
CA GLN A 327 6.84 -8.82 17.25
C GLN A 327 7.81 -8.88 16.08
N LYS A 328 7.79 -7.86 15.21
CA LYS A 328 8.68 -7.72 14.04
C LYS A 328 9.98 -6.97 14.35
N GLY A 329 10.27 -6.70 15.63
CA GLY A 329 11.55 -6.15 16.06
C GLY A 329 11.66 -4.63 15.98
N ALA A 330 10.54 -3.90 16.00
CA ALA A 330 10.55 -2.44 16.13
C ALA A 330 11.26 -2.02 17.44
N ASN A 331 12.17 -1.04 17.35
CA ASN A 331 12.89 -0.54 18.50
C ASN A 331 12.01 0.45 19.28
N LYS A 332 11.75 0.15 20.55
CA LYS A 332 10.94 0.97 21.47
C LYS A 332 11.69 2.15 22.10
N ASP A 333 13.02 2.14 22.02
CA ASP A 333 13.90 3.12 22.67
C ASP A 333 14.20 4.33 21.79
N ILE A 334 13.71 4.34 20.54
CA ILE A 334 13.85 5.49 19.64
C ILE A 334 13.05 6.66 20.21
N ARG A 335 13.65 7.85 20.16
CA ARG A 335 13.02 9.10 20.58
C ARG A 335 12.69 9.97 19.37
N ASN A 336 11.52 10.61 19.41
CA ASN A 336 11.11 11.60 18.42
C ASN A 336 11.83 12.96 18.62
N PHE A 337 11.48 14.00 17.87
CA PHE A 337 12.12 15.31 18.01
C PHE A 337 11.79 16.00 19.33
N ALA A 338 10.65 15.68 19.95
CA ALA A 338 10.31 16.10 21.32
C ALA A 338 11.11 15.34 22.40
N GLY A 339 11.91 14.33 22.01
CA GLY A 339 12.66 13.49 22.94
C GLY A 339 11.82 12.42 23.64
N LEU A 340 10.56 12.27 23.23
CA LEU A 340 9.61 11.30 23.76
C LEU A 340 9.82 9.95 23.10
N THR A 341 9.69 8.89 23.88
CA THR A 341 9.60 7.52 23.37
C THR A 341 8.16 7.20 23.00
N ALA A 342 7.92 6.10 22.26
CA ALA A 342 6.56 5.63 21.96
C ALA A 342 5.73 5.39 23.24
N TYR A 343 6.39 5.07 24.36
CA TYR A 343 5.75 4.97 25.66
C TYR A 343 5.28 6.33 26.19
N ASP A 344 6.14 7.36 26.14
CA ASP A 344 5.79 8.70 26.61
C ASP A 344 4.65 9.30 25.77
N VAL A 345 4.64 9.04 24.46
CA VAL A 345 3.52 9.42 23.58
C VAL A 345 2.22 8.70 23.95
N ALA A 346 2.27 7.40 24.28
CA ALA A 346 1.10 6.68 24.77
C ALA A 346 0.59 7.22 26.12
N LEU A 347 1.51 7.67 26.99
CA LEU A 347 1.17 8.29 28.27
C LEU A 347 0.46 9.63 28.09
N GLU A 348 1.00 10.51 27.24
CA GLU A 348 0.42 11.84 26.98
C GLU A 348 -1.01 11.72 26.42
N ASN A 349 -1.25 10.72 25.57
CA ASN A 349 -2.57 10.46 25.00
C ASN A 349 -3.48 9.60 25.90
N GLY A 350 -3.00 9.14 27.06
CA GLY A 350 -3.79 8.39 28.04
C GLY A 350 -4.15 6.95 27.63
N HIS A 351 -3.40 6.34 26.72
CA HIS A 351 -3.69 5.01 26.19
C HIS A 351 -3.20 3.88 27.11
N THR A 352 -3.85 3.74 28.26
CA THR A 352 -3.51 2.78 29.33
C THR A 352 -3.45 1.32 28.90
N ARG A 353 -4.17 0.93 27.83
CA ARG A 353 -4.13 -0.45 27.29
C ARG A 353 -2.82 -0.77 26.57
N LEU A 354 -2.10 0.25 26.09
CA LEU A 354 -0.82 0.07 25.42
C LEU A 354 0.35 -0.10 26.38
N PHE A 355 0.14 0.20 27.66
CA PHE A 355 1.17 0.17 28.71
C PHE A 355 1.73 -1.23 28.92
N ASP A 356 0.86 -2.25 28.82
CA ASP A 356 1.24 -3.66 28.86
C ASP A 356 2.02 -4.06 27.60
N ALA A 357 1.57 -3.59 26.44
CA ALA A 357 2.18 -3.92 25.14
C ALA A 357 3.56 -3.25 24.95
N LEU A 358 3.72 -1.99 25.37
CA LEU A 358 4.95 -1.21 25.30
C LEU A 358 5.94 -1.50 26.46
N ARG A 359 5.59 -2.47 27.32
CA ARG A 359 6.40 -3.04 28.41
C ARG A 359 6.77 -2.09 29.56
N LEU A 360 5.74 -1.58 30.25
CA LEU A 360 5.88 -1.08 31.63
C LEU A 360 6.24 -2.17 32.65
N GLY A 361 6.02 -3.46 32.32
CA GLY A 361 6.48 -4.58 33.15
C GLY A 361 7.98 -4.54 33.38
N ASP A 362 8.77 -4.22 32.35
CA ASP A 362 10.24 -4.14 32.46
C ASP A 362 10.67 -2.99 33.39
N SER A 363 10.06 -1.80 33.28
CA SER A 363 10.44 -0.64 34.10
C SER A 363 10.03 -0.79 35.56
N LEU A 364 8.84 -1.34 35.83
CA LEU A 364 8.40 -1.70 37.18
C LEU A 364 9.29 -2.80 37.77
N CYS A 365 9.66 -3.81 36.97
CA CYS A 365 10.60 -4.86 37.39
C CYS A 365 11.99 -4.30 37.67
N ILE A 366 12.52 -3.40 36.85
CA ILE A 366 13.82 -2.75 37.08
C ILE A 366 13.78 -1.91 38.35
N ALA A 367 12.73 -1.10 38.56
CA ALA A 367 12.57 -0.34 39.81
C ALA A 367 12.49 -1.27 41.03
N ALA A 368 11.80 -2.40 40.89
CA ALA A 368 11.72 -3.43 41.93
C ALA A 368 13.05 -4.12 42.22
N THR A 369 13.90 -4.36 41.20
CA THR A 369 15.26 -4.88 41.42
C THR A 369 16.16 -3.90 42.17
N LYS A 370 16.03 -2.60 41.91
CA LYS A 370 16.85 -1.55 42.52
C LYS A 370 16.37 -1.12 43.91
N GLY A 371 15.16 -1.54 44.32
CA GLY A 371 14.60 -1.16 45.61
C GLY A 371 13.98 0.24 45.64
N GLU A 372 13.72 0.85 44.48
CA GLU A 372 13.27 2.24 44.39
C GLU A 372 11.76 2.38 44.64
N VAL A 373 11.35 2.37 45.90
CA VAL A 373 9.92 2.44 46.29
C VAL A 373 9.20 3.66 45.70
N ARG A 374 9.85 4.82 45.66
CA ARG A 374 9.24 6.07 45.14
C ARG A 374 8.92 5.97 43.65
N THR A 375 9.77 5.34 42.85
CA THR A 375 9.53 5.19 41.41
C THR A 375 8.45 4.17 41.14
N ILE A 376 8.37 3.10 41.94
CA ILE A 376 7.30 2.10 41.88
C ILE A 376 5.93 2.73 42.18
N VAL A 377 5.81 3.49 43.26
CA VAL A 377 4.55 4.17 43.61
C VAL A 377 4.12 5.12 42.50
N ARG A 378 5.05 5.93 41.99
CA ARG A 378 4.78 6.83 40.85
C ARG A 378 4.33 6.06 39.61
N LEU A 379 4.99 4.95 39.28
CA LEU A 379 4.64 4.11 38.12
C LEU A 379 3.24 3.51 38.26
N LEU A 380 2.88 3.04 39.45
CA LEU A 380 1.54 2.52 39.74
C LEU A 380 0.47 3.63 39.71
N GLU A 381 0.79 4.83 40.19
CA GLU A 381 -0.10 6.01 40.11
C GLU A 381 -0.30 6.50 38.67
N THR A 382 0.72 6.36 37.81
CA THR A 382 0.62 6.63 36.36
C THR A 382 -0.10 5.52 35.58
N GLY A 383 -0.64 4.50 36.26
CA GLY A 383 -1.44 3.45 35.64
C GLY A 383 -0.66 2.23 35.15
N ALA A 384 0.58 2.01 35.62
CA ALA A 384 1.29 0.78 35.33
C ALA A 384 0.54 -0.43 35.92
N THR A 385 0.47 -1.52 35.15
CA THR A 385 -0.15 -2.75 35.62
C THR A 385 0.72 -3.40 36.70
N ILE A 386 0.13 -3.60 37.86
CA ILE A 386 0.84 -4.13 39.03
C ILE A 386 1.40 -5.55 38.82
N ASN A 387 0.75 -6.31 37.94
CA ASN A 387 1.15 -7.67 37.53
C ASN A 387 1.86 -7.69 36.17
N GLY A 388 2.35 -6.54 35.69
CA GLY A 388 3.14 -6.46 34.47
C GLY A 388 4.36 -7.40 34.53
N ARG A 389 4.62 -8.10 33.42
CA ARG A 389 5.71 -9.09 33.30
C ARG A 389 6.87 -8.52 32.51
N ASP A 390 8.09 -8.91 32.89
CA ASP A 390 9.31 -8.61 32.15
C ASP A 390 9.54 -9.62 31.00
N GLN A 391 10.65 -9.43 30.27
CA GLN A 391 11.05 -10.31 29.15
C GLN A 391 11.26 -11.79 29.51
N HIS A 392 11.31 -12.14 30.80
CA HIS A 392 11.45 -13.51 31.31
C HIS A 392 10.15 -14.02 31.94
N GLY A 393 9.05 -13.29 31.77
CA GLY A 393 7.76 -13.61 32.37
C GLY A 393 7.66 -13.30 33.86
N TRP A 394 8.65 -12.62 34.45
CA TRP A 394 8.68 -12.30 35.88
C TRP A 394 7.88 -11.02 36.17
N THR A 395 7.14 -11.02 37.28
CA THR A 395 6.50 -9.80 37.78
C THR A 395 7.47 -8.98 38.64
N ALA A 396 7.11 -7.72 38.91
CA ALA A 396 7.86 -6.87 39.84
C ALA A 396 8.02 -7.52 41.23
N LEU A 397 7.04 -8.31 41.66
CA LEU A 397 7.11 -9.08 42.90
C LEU A 397 8.17 -10.18 42.84
N HIS A 398 8.27 -10.93 41.73
CA HIS A 398 9.32 -11.95 41.55
C HIS A 398 10.73 -11.34 41.68
N ARG A 399 10.94 -10.19 41.02
CA ARG A 399 12.23 -9.46 41.07
C ARG A 399 12.54 -8.90 42.46
N ALA A 400 11.55 -8.32 43.13
CA ALA A 400 11.71 -7.80 44.49
C ALA A 400 12.02 -8.92 45.50
N CYS A 401 11.33 -10.06 45.38
CA CYS A 401 11.50 -11.21 46.25
C CYS A 401 12.84 -11.92 46.03
N PHE A 402 13.29 -12.05 44.79
CA PHE A 402 14.61 -12.62 44.46
C PHE A 402 15.77 -11.75 44.99
N LYS A 403 15.58 -10.44 45.06
CA LYS A 403 16.59 -9.48 45.56
C LYS A 403 16.51 -9.19 47.07
N GLY A 404 15.43 -9.59 47.73
CA GLY A 404 15.26 -9.34 49.17
C GLY A 404 14.77 -7.94 49.54
N ASN A 405 14.18 -7.20 48.59
CA ASN A 405 13.75 -5.80 48.83
C ASN A 405 12.41 -5.75 49.60
N ILE A 406 12.46 -5.93 50.92
CA ILE A 406 11.29 -6.05 51.81
C ILE A 406 10.33 -4.85 51.67
N GLU A 407 10.84 -3.62 51.58
CA GLU A 407 10.02 -2.41 51.45
C GLU A 407 9.24 -2.38 50.13
N VAL A 408 9.86 -2.83 49.03
CA VAL A 408 9.20 -2.95 47.74
C VAL A 408 8.14 -4.06 47.78
N VAL A 409 8.48 -5.22 48.37
CA VAL A 409 7.52 -6.32 48.54
C VAL A 409 6.30 -5.85 49.34
N ARG A 410 6.51 -5.11 50.43
CA ARG A 410 5.43 -4.54 51.24
C ARG A 410 4.53 -3.61 50.42
N THR A 411 5.12 -2.67 49.71
CA THR A 411 4.35 -1.68 48.93
C THR A 411 3.59 -2.33 47.76
N LEU A 412 4.17 -3.31 47.08
CA LEU A 412 3.47 -4.08 46.03
C LEU A 412 2.30 -4.91 46.62
N LEU A 413 2.49 -5.52 47.78
CA LEU A 413 1.43 -6.27 48.48
C LEU A 413 0.29 -5.37 48.99
N GLU A 414 0.61 -4.16 49.45
CA GLU A 414 -0.40 -3.15 49.85
C GLU A 414 -1.21 -2.63 48.67
N LYS A 415 -0.61 -2.56 47.48
CA LYS A 415 -1.27 -2.15 46.24
C LYS A 415 -2.04 -3.28 45.54
N GLY A 416 -2.08 -4.49 46.13
CA GLY A 416 -2.93 -5.60 45.67
C GLY A 416 -2.33 -6.44 44.55
N VAL A 417 -1.00 -6.60 44.50
CA VAL A 417 -0.34 -7.50 43.54
C VAL A 417 -0.81 -8.96 43.73
N ASP A 418 -0.91 -9.70 42.63
CA ASP A 418 -1.19 -11.14 42.70
C ASP A 418 0.04 -11.89 43.22
N VAL A 419 -0.08 -12.42 44.44
CA VAL A 419 1.01 -13.07 45.19
C VAL A 419 1.35 -14.44 44.59
N ASP A 420 0.36 -15.10 43.98
CA ASP A 420 0.48 -16.46 43.45
C ASP A 420 0.66 -16.47 41.92
N ALA A 421 0.91 -15.30 41.33
CA ALA A 421 1.25 -15.18 39.92
C ALA A 421 2.43 -16.09 39.57
N LYS A 422 2.27 -16.86 38.48
CA LYS A 422 3.30 -17.78 37.99
C LYS A 422 4.04 -17.25 36.77
N ASP A 423 5.35 -17.44 36.74
CA ASP A 423 6.18 -17.22 35.56
C ASP A 423 6.05 -18.35 34.52
N GLU A 424 6.86 -18.32 33.46
CA GLU A 424 6.83 -19.31 32.37
C GLU A 424 7.25 -20.72 32.81
N ASP A 425 8.08 -20.83 33.85
CA ASP A 425 8.54 -22.09 34.45
C ASP A 425 7.64 -22.56 35.61
N GLY A 426 6.57 -21.81 35.90
CA GLY A 426 5.62 -22.08 36.96
C GLY A 426 6.11 -21.66 38.35
N TYR A 427 7.21 -20.92 38.45
CA TYR A 427 7.68 -20.33 39.70
C TYR A 427 6.74 -19.22 40.16
N THR A 428 6.56 -19.12 41.48
CA THR A 428 5.87 -18.01 42.14
C THR A 428 6.90 -17.15 42.87
N ALA A 429 6.49 -15.95 43.31
CA ALA A 429 7.35 -15.08 44.11
C ALA A 429 7.90 -15.76 45.39
N LEU A 430 7.14 -16.70 45.97
CA LEU A 430 7.57 -17.50 47.12
C LEU A 430 8.71 -18.46 46.74
N HIS A 431 8.66 -19.10 45.57
CA HIS A 431 9.76 -19.95 45.09
C HIS A 431 11.04 -19.15 44.92
N CYS A 432 10.95 -17.96 44.30
CA CYS A 432 12.10 -17.07 44.11
C CYS A 432 12.69 -16.57 45.44
N ALA A 433 11.85 -16.22 46.42
CA ALA A 433 12.32 -15.78 47.74
C ALA A 433 13.07 -16.88 48.50
N VAL A 434 12.59 -18.12 48.40
CA VAL A 434 13.22 -19.31 49.02
C VAL A 434 14.53 -19.68 48.36
N GLU A 435 14.59 -19.61 47.02
CA GLU A 435 15.82 -19.86 46.27
C GLU A 435 16.93 -18.86 46.64
N SER A 436 16.58 -17.59 46.86
CA SER A 436 17.52 -16.56 47.32
C SER A 436 17.78 -16.54 48.84
N GLY A 437 17.04 -17.33 49.63
CA GLY A 437 17.25 -17.45 51.07
C GLY A 437 16.78 -16.26 51.93
N HIS A 438 15.89 -15.40 51.43
CA HIS A 438 15.45 -14.19 52.15
C HIS A 438 14.31 -14.48 53.14
N ALA A 439 14.65 -14.93 54.36
CA ALA A 439 13.71 -15.33 55.41
C ALA A 439 12.60 -14.30 55.71
N ASP A 440 12.96 -13.02 55.83
CA ASP A 440 12.02 -11.94 56.17
C ASP A 440 10.96 -11.70 55.08
N VAL A 441 11.36 -11.83 53.81
CA VAL A 441 10.45 -11.73 52.66
C VAL A 441 9.52 -12.95 52.62
N ILE A 442 10.04 -14.13 52.91
CA ILE A 442 9.27 -15.38 52.94
C ILE A 442 8.21 -15.31 54.03
N GLU A 443 8.57 -14.85 55.23
CA GLU A 443 7.61 -14.66 56.33
C GLU A 443 6.50 -13.68 55.94
N MET A 444 6.86 -12.57 55.28
CA MET A 444 5.89 -11.58 54.81
C MET A 444 4.91 -12.15 53.76
N LEU A 445 5.42 -12.88 52.76
CA LEU A 445 4.60 -13.51 51.72
C LEU A 445 3.64 -14.55 52.30
N VAL A 446 4.13 -15.40 53.20
CA VAL A 446 3.33 -16.43 53.89
C VAL A 446 2.23 -15.77 54.73
N LYS A 447 2.56 -14.71 55.49
CA LYS A 447 1.57 -13.96 56.29
C LYS A 447 0.51 -13.28 55.43
N LYS A 448 0.86 -12.89 54.21
CA LYS A 448 -0.06 -12.28 53.23
C LYS A 448 -0.80 -13.32 52.37
N GLY A 449 -0.66 -14.61 52.67
CA GLY A 449 -1.51 -15.67 52.13
C GLY A 449 -0.95 -16.37 50.89
N ALA A 450 0.34 -16.20 50.56
CA ALA A 450 0.99 -16.92 49.47
C ALA A 450 0.75 -18.45 49.56
N ASP A 451 0.53 -19.11 48.43
CA ASP A 451 0.34 -20.56 48.36
C ASP A 451 1.67 -21.32 48.56
N ALA A 452 1.86 -21.82 49.78
CA ALA A 452 3.02 -22.63 50.15
C ALA A 452 3.06 -24.00 49.44
N GLU A 453 1.91 -24.47 48.93
CA GLU A 453 1.78 -25.75 48.22
C GLU A 453 1.83 -25.58 46.69
N ALA A 454 2.04 -24.35 46.21
CA ALA A 454 2.19 -24.09 44.79
C ALA A 454 3.34 -24.92 44.21
N ARG A 455 3.09 -25.51 43.04
CA ARG A 455 4.07 -26.32 42.30
C ARG A 455 4.53 -25.61 41.04
N THR A 456 5.83 -25.68 40.78
CA THR A 456 6.46 -25.33 39.49
C THR A 456 6.09 -26.34 38.41
N ASN A 457 6.44 -26.06 37.15
CA ASN A 457 6.22 -27.00 36.04
C ASN A 457 6.98 -28.32 36.21
N LYS A 458 8.04 -28.33 37.04
CA LYS A 458 8.80 -29.54 37.42
C LYS A 458 8.20 -30.26 38.64
N GLY A 459 7.05 -29.83 39.15
CA GLY A 459 6.39 -30.41 40.32
C GLY A 459 7.05 -30.08 41.66
N VAL A 460 8.01 -29.15 41.68
CA VAL A 460 8.77 -28.78 42.88
C VAL A 460 7.98 -27.73 43.66
N THR A 461 7.87 -27.91 44.98
CA THR A 461 7.30 -26.91 45.90
C THR A 461 8.39 -26.06 46.53
N ALA A 462 8.02 -24.89 47.05
CA ALA A 462 8.94 -24.01 47.80
C ALA A 462 9.61 -24.74 48.97
N LEU A 463 8.88 -25.62 49.68
CA LEU A 463 9.45 -26.47 50.74
C LEU A 463 10.58 -27.37 50.22
N LYS A 464 10.40 -27.96 49.04
CA LYS A 464 11.39 -28.87 48.47
C LYS A 464 12.68 -28.14 48.05
N ILE A 465 12.55 -26.89 47.59
CA ILE A 465 13.70 -26.02 47.31
C ILE A 465 14.45 -25.72 48.62
N ALA A 466 13.74 -25.33 49.68
CA ALA A 466 14.34 -25.04 50.98
C ALA A 466 15.09 -26.26 51.59
N GLU A 467 14.53 -27.46 51.44
CA GLU A 467 15.20 -28.71 51.84
C GLU A 467 16.48 -28.97 51.04
N SER A 468 16.44 -28.76 49.72
CA SER A 468 17.59 -28.99 48.85
C SER A 468 18.75 -28.02 49.09
N LEU A 469 18.44 -26.81 49.57
CA LEU A 469 19.41 -25.78 49.93
C LEU A 469 19.80 -25.82 51.43
N HIS A 470 19.28 -26.79 52.20
CA HIS A 470 19.52 -26.96 53.63
C HIS A 470 19.14 -25.76 54.52
N TYR A 471 18.12 -24.99 54.13
CA TYR A 471 17.67 -23.82 54.89
C TYR A 471 16.71 -24.18 56.04
N ALA A 472 17.26 -24.68 57.15
CA ALA A 472 16.48 -25.14 58.31
C ALA A 472 15.56 -24.08 58.94
N GLY A 473 15.93 -22.79 58.88
CA GLY A 473 15.08 -21.69 59.34
C GLY A 473 13.88 -21.45 58.41
N ILE A 474 14.11 -21.48 57.10
CA ILE A 474 13.09 -21.24 56.07
C ILE A 474 12.11 -22.43 56.01
N THR A 475 12.59 -23.66 56.13
CA THR A 475 11.72 -24.84 56.21
C THR A 475 10.75 -24.74 57.40
N ARG A 476 11.22 -24.24 58.56
CA ARG A 476 10.33 -24.01 59.71
C ARG A 476 9.27 -22.96 59.40
N ILE A 477 9.64 -21.83 58.78
CA ILE A 477 8.70 -20.76 58.42
C ILE A 477 7.63 -21.29 57.43
N LEU A 478 8.02 -22.05 56.41
CA LEU A 478 7.10 -22.62 55.43
C LEU A 478 6.15 -23.67 56.05
N ILE A 479 6.64 -24.53 56.94
CA ILE A 479 5.82 -25.53 57.64
C ILE A 479 4.80 -24.86 58.58
N HIS A 480 5.23 -23.87 59.36
CA HIS A 480 4.32 -23.13 60.25
C HIS A 480 3.31 -22.30 59.43
N GLY A 481 3.72 -21.75 58.30
CA GLY A 481 2.87 -21.07 57.33
C GLY A 481 1.79 -21.97 56.72
N GLY A 482 2.18 -23.16 56.24
CA GLY A 482 1.26 -24.14 55.65
C GLY A 482 0.21 -24.68 56.63
N ALA A 483 0.58 -24.85 57.91
CA ALA A 483 -0.33 -25.31 58.96
C ALA A 483 -1.49 -24.32 59.23
N THR A 484 -1.29 -23.02 59.03
CA THR A 484 -2.35 -22.02 59.23
C THR A 484 -3.47 -22.10 58.17
N LYS A 485 -3.17 -22.56 56.95
CA LYS A 485 -4.16 -22.79 55.88
C LYS A 485 -4.98 -24.06 56.09
N ALA A 486 -4.44 -25.08 56.75
CA ALA A 486 -5.19 -26.29 57.09
C ALA A 486 -6.31 -26.02 58.13
N ASN A 487 -6.05 -25.15 59.12
CA ASN A 487 -7.05 -24.77 60.11
C ASN A 487 -8.19 -23.88 59.57
N SER A 488 -7.94 -23.05 58.56
CA SER A 488 -8.99 -22.24 57.93
C SER A 488 -9.93 -23.07 57.04
N ASN A 489 -9.44 -24.16 56.45
CA ASN A 489 -10.27 -25.13 55.73
C ASN A 489 -11.13 -26.01 56.66
N MET A 490 -10.64 -26.32 57.87
CA MET A 490 -11.42 -27.11 58.85
C MET A 490 -12.63 -26.32 59.40
N ALA A 491 -12.57 -25.00 59.44
CA ALA A 491 -13.68 -24.13 59.84
C ALA A 491 -14.77 -23.97 58.75
N ARG A 492 -14.48 -24.28 57.48
CA ARG A 492 -15.46 -24.21 56.37
C ARG A 492 -16.17 -25.54 56.10
N ILE A 493 -15.66 -26.65 56.64
CA ILE A 493 -16.23 -27.99 56.46
C ILE A 493 -17.32 -28.30 57.52
N SER A 494 -17.43 -27.53 58.60
CA SER A 494 -18.40 -27.78 59.68
C SER A 494 -19.85 -27.34 59.38
N THR A 495 -20.12 -26.67 58.26
CA THR A 495 -21.47 -26.12 57.96
C THR A 495 -22.17 -26.72 56.74
N GLN A 496 -21.58 -27.68 56.03
CA GLN A 496 -22.29 -28.36 54.95
C GLN A 496 -22.02 -29.87 54.92
N THR A 497 -23.13 -30.62 54.92
CA THR A 497 -23.28 -32.04 54.55
C THR A 497 -23.17 -33.11 55.66
N SER A 498 -24.30 -33.32 56.33
CA SER A 498 -24.84 -34.64 56.69
C SER A 498 -26.33 -34.58 56.27
N VAL A 499 -26.99 -35.52 55.60
CA VAL A 499 -26.90 -36.98 55.47
C VAL A 499 -27.65 -37.38 54.19
N ALA A 500 -27.17 -38.37 53.43
CA ALA A 500 -28.04 -39.38 52.78
C ALA A 500 -27.23 -40.57 52.24
N PHE A 501 -27.54 -41.74 52.80
CA PHE A 501 -27.04 -43.08 52.49
C PHE A 501 -27.55 -43.62 51.14
N GLY A 502 -26.75 -44.48 50.48
CA GLY A 502 -27.24 -45.35 49.41
C GLY A 502 -26.18 -46.35 48.90
N LYS A 503 -26.32 -47.63 49.29
CA LYS A 503 -25.46 -48.78 48.96
C LYS A 503 -25.64 -49.31 47.52
N LYS A 504 -24.56 -49.92 46.98
CA LYS A 504 -24.42 -51.13 46.12
C LYS A 504 -23.26 -50.90 45.13
N SER A 505 -22.49 -51.84 44.56
CA SER A 505 -21.94 -53.17 44.89
C SER A 505 -21.25 -53.69 43.61
N LYS A 506 -20.00 -54.22 43.72
CA LYS A 506 -19.32 -55.23 42.85
C LYS A 506 -18.74 -54.89 41.46
N GLY A 507 -17.54 -55.45 41.22
CA GLY A 507 -16.87 -55.78 39.94
C GLY A 507 -15.44 -55.19 39.85
N LEU A 508 -14.33 -55.94 40.07
CA LEU A 508 -13.53 -56.73 39.08
C LEU A 508 -13.08 -55.83 37.90
N GLU A 509 -11.82 -55.63 37.52
CA GLU A 509 -10.61 -56.50 37.44
C GLU A 509 -9.33 -55.63 37.27
N GLU A 510 -8.18 -56.24 37.58
CA GLU A 510 -6.83 -55.77 37.24
C GLU A 510 -6.54 -55.94 35.74
N GLU A 511 -5.70 -55.07 35.14
CA GLU A 511 -4.72 -55.55 34.15
C GLU A 511 -3.54 -54.58 33.97
N ILE A 512 -2.34 -55.14 34.13
CA ILE A 512 -1.02 -54.56 33.89
C ILE A 512 -0.53 -55.12 32.55
N ILE A 513 -0.15 -54.30 31.56
CA ILE A 513 0.86 -54.70 30.56
C ILE A 513 1.79 -53.53 30.18
N LYS A 514 3.09 -53.88 30.16
CA LYS A 514 4.30 -53.13 29.85
C LYS A 514 4.51 -52.87 28.34
N GLY A 515 5.22 -51.77 28.04
CA GLY A 515 6.50 -51.82 27.32
C GLY A 515 6.53 -51.44 25.83
N GLY A 516 7.54 -50.65 25.43
CA GLY A 516 8.03 -50.63 24.05
C GLY A 516 8.63 -49.32 23.53
N MET A 517 9.95 -49.13 23.72
CA MET A 517 10.78 -48.10 23.07
C MET A 517 10.90 -48.29 21.53
N LYS A 518 11.13 -47.20 20.77
CA LYS A 518 12.26 -47.08 19.79
C LYS A 518 12.43 -45.68 19.12
N LYS A 519 13.52 -45.02 19.54
CA LYS A 519 14.55 -44.17 18.87
C LYS A 519 14.35 -43.58 17.44
N LYS A 520 14.41 -42.24 17.37
CA LYS A 520 15.50 -41.33 16.88
C LYS A 520 15.89 -41.26 15.37
N LYS A 521 15.94 -40.02 14.84
CA LYS A 521 16.91 -39.36 13.89
C LYS A 521 16.47 -37.87 13.78
N SER A 522 17.15 -36.79 14.18
CA SER A 522 18.51 -36.21 14.07
C SER A 522 18.87 -35.54 12.72
N SER A 523 18.90 -34.20 12.71
CA SER A 523 19.81 -33.40 11.87
C SER A 523 20.10 -32.03 12.52
N ARG A 524 21.40 -31.71 12.62
CA ARG A 524 22.06 -30.51 13.20
C ARG A 524 21.63 -29.22 12.47
N THR A 525 21.57 -28.01 13.05
CA THR A 525 22.61 -27.06 13.56
C THR A 525 21.81 -25.80 14.01
N ARG A 526 22.16 -24.91 14.95
CA ARG A 526 23.40 -24.19 15.27
C ARG A 526 23.21 -23.52 16.64
N ALA A 527 24.27 -23.48 17.45
CA ALA A 527 24.28 -23.08 18.86
C ALA A 527 23.84 -21.62 19.11
N LEU A 528 22.87 -21.44 20.01
CA LEU A 528 22.65 -20.20 20.76
C LEU A 528 23.18 -20.42 22.18
N ARG A 529 24.08 -19.54 22.61
CA ARG A 529 24.76 -19.55 23.90
C ARG A 529 23.75 -19.72 25.04
N GLY A 530 23.92 -20.79 25.81
CA GLY A 530 23.28 -20.95 27.11
C GLY A 530 23.97 -20.11 28.17
N SER A 531 23.16 -19.46 29.00
CA SER A 531 23.49 -18.90 30.32
C SER A 531 22.13 -18.82 31.02
N PHE A 532 21.78 -19.60 32.04
CA PHE A 532 22.53 -20.10 33.18
C PHE A 532 22.22 -21.58 33.45
N ASP A 533 23.25 -22.34 33.79
CA ASP A 533 23.14 -23.74 34.20
C ASP A 533 22.80 -23.78 35.70
N HIS A 534 21.54 -24.03 36.06
CA HIS A 534 21.04 -24.08 37.46
C HIS A 534 21.38 -25.42 38.15
N SER A 535 22.50 -26.05 37.79
CA SER A 535 22.93 -27.34 38.34
C SER A 535 23.99 -27.22 39.46
N ILE A 536 24.33 -26.01 39.91
CA ILE A 536 25.33 -25.79 40.98
C ILE A 536 24.80 -24.77 42.00
N PRO A 537 24.83 -25.05 43.31
CA PRO A 537 24.51 -24.03 44.31
C PRO A 537 25.65 -23.01 44.37
N LEU A 538 25.38 -21.78 43.95
CA LEU A 538 26.33 -20.68 44.01
C LEU A 538 26.32 -20.07 45.41
N VAL A 539 27.45 -20.21 46.08
CA VAL A 539 27.78 -19.64 47.39
C VAL A 539 27.72 -18.11 47.33
N VAL A 540 27.12 -17.54 48.37
CA VAL A 540 27.03 -16.11 48.67
C VAL A 540 28.42 -15.47 48.80
N LEU A 541 28.62 -14.32 48.15
CA LEU A 541 29.52 -13.26 48.58
C LEU A 541 28.78 -11.94 48.61
#